data_AF-A0A399YS85-F1
#
_entry.id   AF-A0A399YS85-F1
#
_cell.length_a   1.000
_cell.length_b   1.000
_cell.length_c   1.000
_cell.angle_alpha   90.00
_cell.angle_beta   90.00
_cell.angle_gamma   90.00
#
_symmetry.space_group_name_H-M   'P 1'
#
loop_
_entity.id
_entity.type
_entity.pdbx_description
1 polymer ?
#
loop_
_entity_poly.entity_id
_entity_poly.type
_entity_poly.pdbx_seq_one_letter_code
_entity_poly.pdbx_strand_id
1 'polypeptide(L)'
;MKSGPSLPLTRLDNRERFRQIVLEAKAGAESGLAPMGHQVTNTRLRAHFHPAHRVEEAVDGVENLLFLRRLAERIESDWPGVLAELEAVRARLVSRAGLIANVTLDETRYGAFAPLLADFIGRLPNTRGAADSASSLESFPRNEGLAFPAQVNYVGKGGNLFDLGYRLHGSIAVINNMLRRDYLLQRIRIQGGAYGAFATFNPTSGVYTNLSYRDPNLAATLDVYDGTAAFLRGVDLSDDELTRAIIGAIGAIDAYQLPDAKGYTSLTRYLTGETDARLQQYRDEVLSTTTADFHALADVLEAMRDSGDIVVLGSREALESASLGLTITKVM
;
A
#
# COMPACT_ATOMS: atom_id res chain seq x y z
N MET A 1 -3.19 -6.56 -44.87
CA MET A 1 -3.13 -7.32 -43.60
C MET A 1 -4.47 -7.99 -43.38
N LYS A 2 -4.55 -9.32 -43.46
CA LYS A 2 -5.77 -10.04 -43.11
C LYS A 2 -5.93 -9.98 -41.59
N SER A 3 -6.99 -9.35 -41.10
CA SER A 3 -7.38 -9.43 -39.69
C SER A 3 -7.70 -10.89 -39.39
N GLY A 4 -6.79 -11.58 -38.69
CA GLY A 4 -7.08 -12.91 -38.14
C GLY A 4 -8.30 -12.84 -37.20
N PRO A 5 -8.96 -13.98 -36.93
CA PRO A 5 -10.10 -14.01 -36.01
C PRO A 5 -9.68 -13.42 -34.65
N SER A 6 -10.52 -12.54 -34.11
CA SER A 6 -10.34 -11.97 -32.77
C SER A 6 -10.20 -13.10 -31.75
N LEU A 7 -9.31 -12.93 -30.76
CA LEU A 7 -9.20 -13.85 -29.63
C LEU A 7 -10.59 -14.09 -29.02
N PRO A 8 -10.99 -15.33 -28.71
CA PRO A 8 -12.24 -15.58 -28.01
C PRO A 8 -12.11 -14.99 -26.60
N LEU A 9 -12.66 -13.78 -26.42
CA LEU A 9 -12.72 -13.13 -25.13
C LEU A 9 -13.69 -13.89 -24.23
N THR A 10 -13.36 -13.94 -22.93
CA THR A 10 -14.20 -14.57 -21.91
C THR A 10 -15.64 -14.07 -21.99
N ARG A 11 -16.60 -14.99 -21.98
CA ARG A 11 -18.02 -14.68 -21.83
C ARG A 11 -18.32 -14.22 -20.41
N LEU A 12 -18.85 -13.01 -20.27
CA LEU A 12 -19.13 -12.38 -18.97
C LEU A 12 -20.59 -12.56 -18.51
N ASP A 13 -21.42 -13.21 -19.31
CA ASP A 13 -22.87 -13.37 -19.11
C ASP A 13 -23.26 -14.51 -18.15
N ASN A 14 -22.30 -15.23 -17.57
CA ASN A 14 -22.57 -16.28 -16.59
C ASN A 14 -22.79 -15.70 -15.18
N ARG A 15 -24.04 -15.29 -14.91
CA ARG A 15 -24.49 -14.73 -13.63
C ARG A 15 -24.13 -15.62 -12.43
N GLU A 16 -24.43 -16.91 -12.49
CA GLU A 16 -24.24 -17.82 -11.35
C GLU A 16 -22.76 -17.93 -10.97
N ARG A 17 -21.89 -18.06 -11.96
CA ARG A 17 -20.44 -18.12 -11.72
C ARG A 17 -19.92 -16.80 -11.19
N PHE A 18 -20.35 -15.66 -11.76
CA PHE A 18 -19.93 -14.35 -11.28
C PHE A 18 -20.38 -14.09 -9.85
N ARG A 19 -21.62 -14.47 -9.51
CA ARG A 19 -22.16 -14.44 -8.15
C ARG A 19 -21.29 -15.22 -7.17
N GLN A 20 -20.89 -16.45 -7.51
CA GLN A 20 -20.00 -17.25 -6.67
C GLN A 20 -18.68 -16.53 -6.41
N ILE A 21 -18.05 -15.98 -7.45
CA ILE A 21 -16.79 -15.24 -7.34
C ILE A 21 -16.93 -14.03 -6.42
N VAL A 22 -18.01 -13.25 -6.56
CA VAL A 22 -18.25 -12.06 -5.70
C VAL A 22 -18.50 -12.47 -4.24
N LEU A 23 -19.24 -13.55 -4.00
CA LEU A 23 -19.47 -14.05 -2.64
C LEU A 23 -18.19 -14.60 -1.99
N GLU A 24 -17.35 -15.30 -2.76
CA GLU A 24 -16.03 -15.76 -2.32
C GLU A 24 -15.12 -14.57 -2.00
N ALA A 25 -15.06 -13.56 -2.89
CA ALA A 25 -14.28 -12.34 -2.66
C ALA A 25 -14.77 -11.58 -1.42
N LYS A 26 -16.08 -11.42 -1.26
CA LYS A 26 -16.68 -10.81 -0.06
C LYS A 26 -16.28 -11.57 1.21
N ALA A 27 -16.45 -12.89 1.23
CA ALA A 27 -16.10 -13.71 2.39
C ALA A 27 -14.60 -13.65 2.70
N GLY A 28 -13.75 -13.62 1.67
CA GLY A 28 -12.30 -13.40 1.78
C GLY A 28 -11.97 -12.04 2.43
N ALA A 29 -12.58 -10.96 1.94
CA ALA A 29 -12.40 -9.62 2.51
C ALA A 29 -12.88 -9.53 3.98
N GLU A 30 -14.05 -10.11 4.30
CA GLU A 30 -14.58 -10.14 5.67
C GLU A 30 -13.68 -10.94 6.62
N SER A 31 -13.25 -12.14 6.20
CA SER A 31 -12.35 -12.99 6.99
C SER A 31 -10.92 -12.43 7.09
N GLY A 32 -10.51 -11.56 6.17
CA GLY A 32 -9.22 -10.88 6.15
C GLY A 32 -9.08 -9.75 7.18
N LEU A 33 -10.19 -9.16 7.64
CA LEU A 33 -10.18 -8.02 8.58
C LEU A 33 -9.38 -8.31 9.86
N ALA A 34 -9.58 -9.48 10.46
CA ALA A 34 -8.88 -9.86 11.69
C ALA A 34 -7.41 -10.25 11.47
N PRO A 35 -7.05 -11.23 10.63
CA PRO A 35 -5.66 -11.67 10.47
C PRO A 35 -4.77 -10.60 9.81
N MET A 36 -5.32 -9.70 9.00
CA MET A 36 -4.56 -8.67 8.27
C MET A 36 -4.97 -7.25 8.67
N GLY A 37 -5.50 -7.05 9.88
CA GLY A 37 -6.07 -5.76 10.30
C GLY A 37 -5.12 -4.56 10.22
N HIS A 38 -3.82 -4.76 10.43
CA HIS A 38 -2.80 -3.73 10.25
C HIS A 38 -2.64 -3.30 8.78
N GLN A 39 -2.80 -4.22 7.83
CA GLN A 39 -2.77 -3.91 6.39
C GLN A 39 -4.02 -3.15 6.00
N VAL A 40 -5.20 -3.60 6.43
CA VAL A 40 -6.48 -2.89 6.22
C VAL A 40 -6.41 -1.46 6.76
N THR A 41 -5.89 -1.29 7.98
CA THR A 41 -5.68 0.02 8.60
C THR A 41 -4.71 0.87 7.80
N ASN A 42 -3.60 0.29 7.32
CA ASN A 42 -2.60 1.01 6.52
C ASN A 42 -3.13 1.43 5.15
N THR A 43 -3.87 0.57 4.45
CA THR A 43 -4.48 0.88 3.15
C THR A 43 -5.44 2.06 3.30
N ARG A 44 -6.34 2.00 4.30
CA ARG A 44 -7.25 3.10 4.61
C ARG A 44 -6.50 4.39 4.93
N LEU A 45 -5.51 4.32 5.83
CA LEU A 45 -4.72 5.49 6.25
C LEU A 45 -3.96 6.12 5.08
N ARG A 46 -3.26 5.32 4.26
CA ARG A 46 -2.50 5.82 3.11
C ARG A 46 -3.37 6.51 2.07
N ALA A 47 -4.62 6.05 1.93
CA ALA A 47 -5.58 6.64 1.02
C ALA A 47 -5.81 8.12 1.33
N HIS A 48 -5.63 8.59 2.58
CA HIS A 48 -5.81 10.00 2.96
C HIS A 48 -4.87 10.94 2.21
N PHE A 49 -3.71 10.45 1.79
CA PHE A 49 -2.57 11.28 1.45
C PHE A 49 -2.15 11.22 -0.03
N HIS A 50 -2.65 10.26 -0.82
CA HIS A 50 -2.22 10.13 -2.21
C HIS A 50 -3.28 9.47 -3.11
N PRO A 51 -3.51 9.97 -4.34
CA PRO A 51 -4.50 9.41 -5.27
C PRO A 51 -4.29 7.93 -5.61
N ALA A 52 -3.03 7.48 -5.74
CA ALA A 52 -2.74 6.07 -6.01
C ALA A 52 -3.22 5.15 -4.86
N HIS A 53 -3.08 5.59 -3.61
CA HIS A 53 -3.53 4.83 -2.43
C HIS A 53 -5.05 4.89 -2.26
N ARG A 54 -5.72 5.94 -2.77
CA ARG A 54 -7.19 5.96 -2.86
C ARG A 54 -7.71 4.92 -3.84
N VAL A 55 -7.03 4.75 -4.98
CA VAL A 55 -7.38 3.68 -5.94
C VAL A 55 -7.16 2.31 -5.30
N GLU A 56 -6.04 2.11 -4.59
CA GLU A 56 -5.79 0.89 -3.82
C GLU A 56 -6.90 0.62 -2.79
N GLU A 57 -7.33 1.61 -2.02
CA GLU A 57 -8.44 1.47 -1.06
C GLU A 57 -9.77 1.09 -1.74
N ALA A 58 -10.06 1.65 -2.90
CA ALA A 58 -11.27 1.32 -3.66
C ALA A 58 -11.26 -0.11 -4.24
N VAL A 59 -10.07 -0.64 -4.56
CA VAL A 59 -9.90 -1.94 -5.23
C VAL A 59 -9.64 -3.08 -4.24
N ASP A 60 -8.92 -2.83 -3.15
CA ASP A 60 -8.47 -3.87 -2.20
C ASP A 60 -8.74 -3.51 -0.72
N GLY A 61 -9.27 -2.32 -0.43
CA GLY A 61 -9.46 -1.81 0.92
C GLY A 61 -10.85 -2.04 1.52
N VAL A 62 -11.19 -1.23 2.52
CA VAL A 62 -12.50 -1.29 3.20
C VAL A 62 -13.61 -0.84 2.25
N GLU A 63 -13.37 0.19 1.44
CA GLU A 63 -14.32 0.60 0.39
C GLU A 63 -14.63 -0.55 -0.57
N ASN A 64 -13.64 -1.39 -0.91
CA ASN A 64 -13.87 -2.57 -1.73
C ASN A 64 -14.80 -3.58 -1.05
N LEU A 65 -14.59 -3.87 0.24
CA LEU A 65 -15.50 -4.73 1.00
C LEU A 65 -16.94 -4.21 0.98
N LEU A 66 -17.12 -2.90 1.20
CA LEU A 66 -18.44 -2.27 1.14
C LEU A 66 -19.04 -2.34 -0.27
N PHE A 67 -18.21 -2.17 -1.31
CA PHE A 67 -18.60 -2.36 -2.70
C PHE A 67 -19.03 -3.80 -2.99
N LEU A 68 -18.27 -4.81 -2.57
CA LEU A 68 -18.59 -6.23 -2.78
C LEU A 68 -19.93 -6.61 -2.15
N ARG A 69 -20.27 -6.05 -0.97
CA ARG A 69 -21.58 -6.24 -0.34
C ARG A 69 -22.72 -5.69 -1.21
N ARG A 70 -22.59 -4.45 -1.68
CA ARG A 70 -23.56 -3.84 -2.61
C ARG A 70 -23.64 -4.58 -3.93
N LEU A 71 -22.50 -5.02 -4.46
CA LEU A 71 -22.43 -5.78 -5.72
C LEU A 71 -23.14 -7.12 -5.59
N ALA A 72 -22.97 -7.83 -4.48
CA ALA A 72 -23.68 -9.09 -4.22
C ALA A 72 -25.20 -8.91 -4.25
N GLU A 73 -25.72 -7.80 -3.71
CA GLU A 73 -27.14 -7.46 -3.77
C GLU A 73 -27.58 -7.07 -5.20
N ARG A 74 -26.78 -6.26 -5.90
CA ARG A 74 -27.04 -5.84 -7.29
C ARG A 74 -27.06 -7.01 -8.28
N ILE A 75 -26.28 -8.07 -8.06
CA ILE A 75 -26.33 -9.26 -8.92
C ILE A 75 -27.71 -9.93 -8.87
N GLU A 76 -28.43 -9.82 -7.75
CA GLU A 76 -29.80 -10.35 -7.62
C GLU A 76 -30.85 -9.42 -8.20
N SER A 77 -30.69 -8.10 -8.00
CA SER A 77 -31.71 -7.10 -8.35
C SER A 77 -31.54 -6.48 -9.74
N ASP A 78 -30.31 -6.41 -10.26
CA ASP A 78 -29.93 -5.71 -11.50
C ASP A 78 -28.73 -6.41 -12.20
N TRP A 79 -28.89 -7.68 -12.57
CA TRP A 79 -27.88 -8.38 -13.37
C TRP A 79 -27.57 -7.69 -14.72
N PRO A 80 -28.55 -7.19 -15.49
CA PRO A 80 -28.26 -6.50 -16.75
C PRO A 80 -27.33 -5.29 -16.58
N GLY A 81 -27.53 -4.48 -15.54
CA GLY A 81 -26.65 -3.35 -15.23
C GLY A 81 -25.24 -3.79 -14.83
N VAL A 82 -25.11 -4.80 -13.96
CA VAL A 82 -23.81 -5.37 -13.59
C VAL A 82 -23.07 -5.92 -14.82
N LEU A 83 -23.75 -6.66 -15.69
CA LEU A 83 -23.17 -7.18 -16.92
C LEU A 83 -22.71 -6.05 -17.85
N ALA A 84 -23.50 -4.99 -17.99
CA ALA A 84 -23.12 -3.83 -18.79
C ALA A 84 -21.85 -3.13 -18.23
N GLU A 85 -21.70 -3.03 -16.91
CA GLU A 85 -20.50 -2.50 -16.26
C GLU A 85 -19.28 -3.39 -16.48
N LEU A 86 -19.42 -4.72 -16.36
CA LEU A 86 -18.35 -5.68 -16.66
C LEU A 86 -17.87 -5.58 -18.11
N GLU A 87 -18.81 -5.45 -19.04
CA GLU A 87 -18.54 -5.25 -20.46
C GLU A 87 -17.82 -3.93 -20.73
N ALA A 88 -18.23 -2.86 -20.05
CA ALA A 88 -17.57 -1.56 -20.12
C ALA A 88 -16.13 -1.61 -19.58
N VAL A 89 -15.89 -2.32 -18.47
CA VAL A 89 -14.54 -2.56 -17.93
C VAL A 89 -13.68 -3.33 -18.93
N ARG A 90 -14.21 -4.41 -19.52
CA ARG A 90 -13.50 -5.19 -20.55
C ARG A 90 -13.09 -4.31 -21.74
N ALA A 91 -14.01 -3.49 -22.25
CA ALA A 91 -13.75 -2.61 -23.39
C ALA A 91 -12.68 -1.54 -23.10
N ARG A 92 -12.54 -1.12 -21.83
CA ARG A 92 -11.52 -0.15 -21.40
C ARG A 92 -10.15 -0.77 -21.14
N LEU A 93 -10.10 -1.97 -20.55
CA LEU A 93 -8.85 -2.62 -20.14
C LEU A 93 -8.21 -3.47 -21.23
N VAL A 94 -9.01 -4.19 -22.03
CA VAL A 94 -8.49 -5.13 -23.02
C VAL A 94 -8.19 -4.41 -24.33
N SER A 95 -7.01 -3.79 -24.40
CA SER A 95 -6.50 -3.18 -25.63
C SER A 95 -4.99 -3.29 -25.77
N ARG A 96 -4.49 -3.32 -27.01
CA ARG A 96 -3.07 -3.12 -27.32
C ARG A 96 -2.64 -1.65 -27.25
N ALA A 97 -3.58 -0.69 -27.21
CA ALA A 97 -3.27 0.72 -27.10
C ALA A 97 -2.69 1.01 -25.71
N GLY A 98 -1.41 1.41 -25.63
CA GLY A 98 -0.73 1.65 -24.35
C GLY A 98 -0.29 0.38 -23.61
N LEU A 99 -0.36 -0.78 -24.26
CA LEU A 99 0.08 -2.05 -23.67
C LEU A 99 1.60 -2.06 -23.45
N ILE A 100 2.02 -2.52 -22.28
CA ILE A 100 3.42 -2.82 -21.95
C ILE A 100 3.50 -4.32 -21.66
N ALA A 101 4.45 -5.00 -22.31
CA ALA A 101 4.73 -6.41 -22.08
C ALA A 101 6.10 -6.56 -21.41
N ASN A 102 6.12 -7.13 -20.21
CA ASN A 102 7.34 -7.49 -19.50
C ASN A 102 7.61 -8.98 -19.69
N VAL A 103 8.81 -9.33 -20.14
CA VAL A 103 9.13 -10.71 -20.51
C VAL A 103 10.47 -11.13 -19.89
N THR A 104 10.43 -12.17 -19.06
CA THR A 104 11.60 -12.74 -18.39
C THR A 104 11.85 -14.17 -18.91
N LEU A 105 12.91 -14.36 -19.67
CA LEU A 105 13.36 -15.66 -20.18
C LEU A 105 14.84 -15.58 -20.59
N ASP A 106 15.45 -16.74 -20.86
CA ASP A 106 16.79 -16.79 -21.44
C ASP A 106 16.78 -16.25 -22.88
N GLU A 107 17.89 -15.61 -23.26
CA GLU A 107 18.08 -14.99 -24.57
C GLU A 107 17.84 -15.96 -25.75
N THR A 108 18.29 -17.21 -25.62
CA THR A 108 18.15 -18.24 -26.66
C THR A 108 16.71 -18.58 -27.01
N ARG A 109 15.77 -18.34 -26.08
CA ARG A 109 14.34 -18.62 -26.26
C ARG A 109 13.55 -17.41 -26.78
N TYR A 110 14.14 -16.20 -26.73
CA TYR A 110 13.46 -14.96 -27.11
C TYR A 110 13.05 -14.92 -28.58
N GLY A 111 13.93 -15.38 -29.47
CA GLY A 111 13.64 -15.40 -30.91
C GLY A 111 12.41 -16.23 -31.29
N ALA A 112 12.15 -17.34 -30.57
CA ALA A 112 10.96 -18.17 -30.78
C ALA A 112 9.70 -17.59 -30.10
N PHE A 113 9.86 -16.89 -28.98
CA PHE A 113 8.74 -16.34 -28.21
C PHE A 113 8.21 -15.01 -28.78
N ALA A 114 9.10 -14.11 -29.23
CA ALA A 114 8.72 -12.77 -29.66
C ALA A 114 7.66 -12.76 -30.80
N PRO A 115 7.72 -13.63 -31.83
CA PRO A 115 6.67 -13.71 -32.84
C PRO A 115 5.32 -14.16 -32.28
N LEU A 116 5.30 -15.06 -31.29
CA LEU A 116 4.06 -15.53 -30.64
C LEU A 116 3.41 -14.41 -29.82
N LEU A 117 4.20 -13.64 -29.09
CA LEU A 117 3.72 -12.47 -28.35
C LEU A 117 3.20 -11.39 -29.31
N ALA A 118 3.90 -11.14 -30.40
CA ALA A 118 3.48 -10.17 -31.41
C ALA A 118 2.15 -10.56 -32.07
N ASP A 119 1.97 -11.84 -32.42
CA ASP A 119 0.69 -12.35 -32.93
C ASP A 119 -0.43 -12.21 -31.88
N PHE A 120 -0.18 -12.55 -30.62
CA PHE A 120 -1.13 -12.37 -29.54
C PHE A 120 -1.56 -10.90 -29.38
N ILE A 121 -0.61 -9.96 -29.26
CA ILE A 121 -0.89 -8.52 -29.16
C ILE A 121 -1.61 -8.01 -30.41
N GLY A 122 -1.25 -8.54 -31.59
CA GLY A 122 -1.87 -8.21 -32.87
C GLY A 122 -3.37 -8.53 -32.92
N ARG A 123 -3.84 -9.51 -32.14
CA ARG A 123 -5.24 -9.93 -32.05
C ARG A 123 -6.06 -9.15 -31.01
N LEU A 124 -5.42 -8.32 -30.18
CA LEU A 124 -6.12 -7.48 -29.20
C LEU A 124 -6.76 -6.24 -29.86
N PRO A 125 -7.89 -5.74 -29.32
CA PRO A 125 -8.51 -4.50 -29.77
C PRO A 125 -7.54 -3.31 -29.70
N ASN A 126 -7.69 -2.36 -30.62
CA ASN A 126 -6.91 -1.11 -30.62
C ASN A 126 -7.80 0.07 -30.27
N THR A 127 -8.32 0.07 -29.06
CA THR A 127 -9.26 1.07 -28.55
C THR A 127 -8.62 1.77 -27.36
N ARG A 128 -8.28 3.05 -27.54
CA ARG A 128 -7.88 3.89 -26.41
C ARG A 128 -9.16 4.50 -25.84
N GLY A 129 -9.55 4.07 -24.64
CA GLY A 129 -10.62 4.75 -23.90
C GLY A 129 -10.25 6.21 -23.69
N ALA A 130 -11.23 7.11 -23.75
CA ALA A 130 -11.01 8.49 -23.27
C ALA A 130 -10.56 8.41 -21.80
N ALA A 131 -9.55 9.19 -21.44
CA ALA A 131 -9.21 9.37 -20.03
C ALA A 131 -10.35 10.18 -19.42
N ASP A 132 -11.25 9.51 -18.69
CA ASP A 132 -12.21 10.20 -17.84
C ASP A 132 -11.40 11.02 -16.82
N SER A 133 -11.79 12.28 -16.60
CA SER A 133 -11.15 13.12 -15.57
C SER A 133 -11.20 12.36 -14.25
N ALA A 134 -10.07 12.25 -13.56
CA ALA A 134 -10.02 11.61 -12.25
C ALA A 134 -11.14 12.18 -11.37
N SER A 135 -12.09 11.30 -11.02
CA SER A 135 -13.15 11.65 -10.07
C SER A 135 -12.51 12.25 -8.83
N SER A 136 -13.08 13.33 -8.30
CA SER A 136 -12.70 13.85 -6.99
C SER A 136 -12.99 12.76 -5.96
N LEU A 137 -11.96 12.03 -5.57
CA LEU A 137 -12.07 10.98 -4.57
C LEU A 137 -12.49 11.62 -3.24
N GLU A 138 -13.53 11.09 -2.63
CA GLU A 138 -14.08 11.62 -1.38
C GLU A 138 -13.01 11.65 -0.28
N SER A 139 -13.06 12.70 0.54
CA SER A 139 -12.18 12.82 1.70
C SER A 139 -12.66 11.91 2.82
N PHE A 140 -11.74 11.15 3.44
CA PHE A 140 -12.04 10.39 4.65
C PHE A 140 -11.90 11.27 5.91
N PRO A 141 -12.59 10.93 7.01
CA PRO A 141 -12.40 11.62 8.29
C PRO A 141 -10.95 11.51 8.74
N ARG A 142 -10.37 12.61 9.22
CA ARG A 142 -8.98 12.66 9.67
C ARG A 142 -8.65 11.62 10.75
N ASN A 143 -9.59 11.41 11.67
CA ASN A 143 -9.50 10.43 12.74
C ASN A 143 -10.66 9.44 12.57
N GLU A 144 -10.37 8.23 12.15
CA GLU A 144 -11.37 7.21 11.80
C GLU A 144 -11.24 5.96 12.67
N GLY A 145 -12.40 5.45 13.11
CA GLY A 145 -12.52 4.16 13.79
C GLY A 145 -13.31 3.19 12.93
N LEU A 146 -12.71 2.09 12.53
CA LEU A 146 -13.34 1.00 11.80
C LEU A 146 -13.76 -0.07 12.83
N ALA A 147 -15.05 -0.12 13.15
CA ALA A 147 -15.57 -1.02 14.16
C ALA A 147 -15.83 -2.42 13.60
N PHE A 148 -15.23 -3.43 14.24
CA PHE A 148 -15.48 -4.85 13.97
C PHE A 148 -15.36 -5.69 15.26
N PRO A 149 -15.99 -6.87 15.34
CA PRO A 149 -15.82 -7.78 16.48
C PRO A 149 -14.35 -8.18 16.71
N ALA A 150 -13.74 -7.66 17.77
CA ALA A 150 -12.31 -7.82 18.05
C ALA A 150 -12.02 -7.84 19.55
N GLN A 151 -10.90 -8.46 19.93
CA GLN A 151 -10.32 -8.39 21.28
C GLN A 151 -9.02 -7.58 21.32
N VAL A 152 -8.52 -7.18 20.14
CA VAL A 152 -7.28 -6.46 19.94
C VAL A 152 -7.49 -5.41 18.85
N ASN A 153 -6.62 -4.41 18.83
CA ASN A 153 -6.69 -3.28 17.93
C ASN A 153 -5.57 -3.33 16.88
N TYR A 154 -5.77 -2.54 15.83
CA TYR A 154 -4.76 -2.20 14.82
C TYR A 154 -4.74 -0.69 14.72
N VAL A 155 -3.66 -0.08 15.19
CA VAL A 155 -3.56 1.38 15.35
C VAL A 155 -2.61 1.92 14.31
N GLY A 156 -3.12 2.80 13.44
CA GLY A 156 -2.34 3.51 12.44
C GLY A 156 -2.31 5.01 12.71
N LYS A 157 -1.12 5.61 12.57
CA LYS A 157 -0.95 7.07 12.47
C LYS A 157 0.04 7.38 11.36
N GLY A 158 -0.25 8.39 10.53
CA GLY A 158 0.61 8.69 9.38
C GLY A 158 0.38 10.05 8.78
N GLY A 159 1.20 10.39 7.78
CA GLY A 159 1.18 11.66 7.07
C GLY A 159 1.99 11.60 5.78
N ASN A 160 1.83 12.61 4.94
CA ASN A 160 2.72 12.81 3.80
C ASN A 160 3.91 13.67 4.21
N LEU A 161 5.10 13.08 4.30
CA LEU A 161 6.30 13.80 4.72
C LEU A 161 6.71 14.87 3.71
N PHE A 162 6.41 14.69 2.41
CA PHE A 162 6.73 15.69 1.40
C PHE A 162 5.90 16.97 1.58
N ASP A 163 4.63 16.84 1.97
CA ASP A 163 3.78 17.99 2.31
C ASP A 163 4.28 18.72 3.58
N LEU A 164 5.01 18.00 4.44
CA LEU A 164 5.68 18.54 5.63
C LEU A 164 7.11 19.06 5.35
N GLY A 165 7.50 19.14 4.07
CA GLY A 165 8.79 19.71 3.66
C GLY A 165 9.96 18.72 3.64
N TYR A 166 9.73 17.43 3.91
CA TYR A 166 10.77 16.42 3.75
C TYR A 166 11.19 16.31 2.30
N ARG A 167 12.51 16.28 2.06
CA ARG A 167 13.08 15.93 0.77
C ARG A 167 13.61 14.52 0.86
N LEU A 168 13.20 13.68 -0.10
CA LEU A 168 13.61 12.29 -0.14
C LEU A 168 15.14 12.17 -0.09
N HIS A 169 15.62 11.46 0.95
CA HIS A 169 17.02 11.12 1.14
C HIS A 169 17.15 9.65 1.58
N GLY A 170 18.18 8.95 1.09
CA GLY A 170 18.44 7.53 1.38
C GLY A 170 18.49 7.15 2.86
N SER A 171 18.89 8.09 3.72
CA SER A 171 19.00 7.87 5.18
C SER A 171 17.71 7.35 5.84
N ILE A 172 16.54 7.63 5.28
CA ILE A 172 15.27 7.13 5.84
C ILE A 172 15.18 5.59 5.87
N ALA A 173 15.86 4.89 4.96
CA ALA A 173 15.93 3.42 5.00
C ALA A 173 16.70 2.92 6.23
N VAL A 174 17.79 3.61 6.59
CA VAL A 174 18.59 3.32 7.79
C VAL A 174 17.78 3.64 9.04
N ILE A 175 17.20 4.85 9.09
CA ILE A 175 16.45 5.34 10.24
C ILE A 175 15.21 4.48 10.51
N ASN A 176 14.43 4.12 9.49
CA ASN A 176 13.23 3.28 9.66
C ASN A 176 13.57 1.87 10.16
N ASN A 177 14.66 1.27 9.69
CA ASN A 177 15.10 -0.03 10.19
C ASN A 177 15.49 0.03 11.66
N MET A 178 16.18 1.10 12.08
CA MET A 178 16.52 1.34 13.48
C MET A 178 15.27 1.59 14.34
N LEU A 179 14.37 2.48 13.90
CA LEU A 179 13.10 2.76 14.58
C LEU A 179 12.29 1.50 14.85
N ARG A 180 12.18 0.62 13.85
CA ARG A 180 11.47 -0.65 13.99
C ARG A 180 12.10 -1.54 15.07
N ARG A 181 13.43 -1.66 15.09
CA ARG A 181 14.16 -2.58 15.98
C ARG A 181 14.32 -2.03 17.40
N ASP A 182 14.66 -0.76 17.54
CA ASP A 182 15.20 -0.20 18.79
C ASP A 182 14.15 0.62 19.54
N TYR A 183 13.15 1.17 18.85
CA TYR A 183 12.10 1.98 19.47
C TYR A 183 10.75 1.25 19.48
N LEU A 184 10.17 0.99 18.30
CA LEU A 184 8.82 0.45 18.18
C LEU A 184 8.69 -0.95 18.76
N LEU A 185 9.66 -1.85 18.49
CA LEU A 185 9.68 -3.19 19.08
C LEU A 185 9.68 -3.14 20.61
N GLN A 186 10.47 -2.25 21.20
CA GLN A 186 10.59 -2.12 22.66
C GLN A 186 9.32 -1.54 23.27
N ARG A 187 8.83 -0.41 22.73
CA ARG A 187 7.71 0.33 23.31
C ARG A 187 6.35 -0.31 23.03
N ILE A 188 6.07 -0.68 21.77
CA ILE A 188 4.75 -1.19 21.36
C ILE A 188 4.60 -2.68 21.68
N ARG A 189 5.64 -3.49 21.41
CA ARG A 189 5.55 -4.94 21.59
C ARG A 189 6.01 -5.41 22.96
N ILE A 190 7.24 -5.11 23.37
CA ILE A 190 7.81 -5.68 24.61
C ILE A 190 7.15 -5.05 25.84
N GLN A 191 6.98 -3.74 25.86
CA GLN A 191 6.35 -3.02 26.98
C GLN A 191 4.83 -2.93 26.82
N GLY A 192 4.33 -2.60 25.62
CA GLY A 192 2.90 -2.43 25.34
C GLY A 192 2.12 -3.73 25.13
N GLY A 193 2.79 -4.86 24.87
CA GLY A 193 2.14 -6.16 24.71
C GLY A 193 1.50 -6.43 23.34
N ALA A 194 1.67 -5.54 22.36
CA ALA A 194 1.21 -5.79 20.99
C ALA A 194 2.03 -6.90 20.30
N TYR A 195 1.46 -7.59 19.31
CA TYR A 195 2.19 -8.63 18.58
C TYR A 195 3.22 -8.06 17.61
N GLY A 196 2.95 -6.91 16.99
CA GLY A 196 3.83 -6.31 15.99
C GLY A 196 3.72 -4.79 15.94
N ALA A 197 4.79 -4.16 15.45
CA ALA A 197 4.88 -2.72 15.26
C ALA A 197 5.73 -2.43 14.02
N PHE A 198 5.32 -1.43 13.24
CA PHE A 198 5.91 -1.11 11.94
C PHE A 198 6.01 0.39 11.75
N ALA A 199 7.06 0.81 11.05
CA ALA A 199 7.18 2.12 10.42
C ALA A 199 7.41 1.87 8.94
N THR A 200 6.64 2.52 8.08
CA THR A 200 6.78 2.41 6.63
C THR A 200 6.83 3.77 5.98
N PHE A 201 7.56 3.87 4.87
CA PHE A 201 7.66 5.07 4.07
C PHE A 201 7.65 4.70 2.59
N ASN A 202 6.81 5.35 1.80
CA ASN A 202 6.78 5.18 0.36
C ASN A 202 7.50 6.37 -0.32
N PRO A 203 8.66 6.14 -0.98
CA PRO A 203 9.45 7.22 -1.57
C PRO A 203 8.79 7.88 -2.79
N THR A 204 7.82 7.22 -3.44
CA THR A 204 7.10 7.78 -4.59
C THR A 204 5.99 8.71 -4.15
N SER A 205 5.23 8.34 -3.11
CA SER A 205 4.10 9.13 -2.63
C SER A 205 4.42 10.06 -1.47
N GLY A 206 5.55 9.86 -0.78
CA GLY A 206 5.93 10.59 0.44
C GLY A 206 5.21 10.14 1.70
N VAL A 207 4.38 9.10 1.62
CA VAL A 207 3.50 8.69 2.73
C VAL A 207 4.29 7.87 3.74
N TYR A 208 4.26 8.31 4.99
CA TYR A 208 4.84 7.64 6.15
C TYR A 208 3.73 7.16 7.08
N THR A 209 3.84 5.94 7.58
CA THR A 209 2.86 5.36 8.53
C THR A 209 3.55 4.58 9.64
N ASN A 210 3.06 4.77 10.87
CA ASN A 210 3.31 3.90 12.01
C ASN A 210 2.08 3.00 12.20
N LEU A 211 2.31 1.70 12.45
CA LEU A 211 1.25 0.69 12.53
C LEU A 211 1.53 -0.28 13.68
N SER A 212 0.48 -0.73 14.37
CA SER A 212 0.53 -1.83 15.34
C SER A 212 -0.35 -2.99 14.90
N TYR A 213 0.01 -4.19 15.37
CA TYR A 213 -0.69 -5.43 15.03
C TYR A 213 -1.04 -6.22 16.28
N ARG A 214 -2.33 -6.53 16.44
CA ARG A 214 -2.92 -7.20 17.61
C ARG A 214 -2.51 -6.51 18.91
N ASP A 215 -2.82 -5.23 18.98
CA ASP A 215 -2.42 -4.32 20.04
C ASP A 215 -3.53 -4.22 21.10
N PRO A 216 -3.25 -4.48 22.39
CA PRO A 216 -4.24 -4.28 23.44
C PRO A 216 -4.52 -2.79 23.74
N ASN A 217 -3.70 -1.87 23.22
CA ASN A 217 -3.77 -0.44 23.52
C ASN A 217 -4.30 0.37 22.33
N LEU A 218 -4.62 1.65 22.59
CA LEU A 218 -5.01 2.66 21.60
C LEU A 218 -4.23 3.96 21.82
N ALA A 219 -4.64 4.77 22.81
CA ALA A 219 -4.03 6.07 23.09
C ALA A 219 -2.52 5.96 23.41
N ALA A 220 -2.13 5.00 24.26
CA ALA A 220 -0.73 4.77 24.61
C ALA A 220 0.14 4.42 23.38
N THR A 221 -0.42 3.74 22.38
CA THR A 221 0.28 3.43 21.12
C THR A 221 0.49 4.69 20.28
N LEU A 222 -0.51 5.58 20.22
CA LEU A 222 -0.37 6.87 19.55
C LEU A 222 0.65 7.77 20.26
N ASP A 223 0.69 7.77 21.60
CA ASP A 223 1.70 8.50 22.37
C ASP A 223 3.12 8.03 22.03
N VAL A 224 3.31 6.73 21.82
CA VAL A 224 4.60 6.17 21.36
C VAL A 224 4.91 6.64 19.94
N TYR A 225 3.95 6.65 19.02
CA TYR A 225 4.19 7.18 17.67
C TYR A 225 4.62 8.66 17.72
N ASP A 226 4.00 9.45 18.58
CA ASP A 226 4.30 10.87 18.77
C ASP A 226 5.65 11.10 19.46
N GLY A 227 6.10 10.13 20.25
CA GLY A 227 7.44 10.11 20.85
C GLY A 227 8.58 9.77 19.87
N THR A 228 8.29 9.41 18.61
CA THR A 228 9.30 9.01 17.62
C THR A 228 10.31 10.14 17.37
N ALA A 229 9.85 11.37 17.22
CA ALA A 229 10.72 12.53 17.01
C ALA A 229 11.68 12.75 18.20
N ALA A 230 11.17 12.66 19.43
CA ALA A 230 12.00 12.79 20.63
C ALA A 230 13.05 11.67 20.73
N PHE A 231 12.67 10.44 20.38
CA PHE A 231 13.63 9.32 20.30
C PHE A 231 14.74 9.63 19.30
N LEU A 232 14.40 10.02 18.07
CA LEU A 232 15.38 10.32 17.03
C LEU A 232 16.32 11.48 17.39
N ARG A 233 15.84 12.51 18.08
CA ARG A 233 16.70 13.61 18.58
C ARG A 233 17.70 13.15 19.62
N GLY A 234 17.33 12.17 20.44
CA GLY A 234 18.21 11.58 21.44
C GLY A 234 19.19 10.55 20.89
N VAL A 235 19.14 10.25 19.59
CA VAL A 235 20.06 9.30 18.96
C VAL A 235 21.45 9.91 18.92
N ASP A 236 22.38 9.23 19.56
CA ASP A 236 23.82 9.47 19.51
C ASP A 236 24.49 8.10 19.29
N LEU A 237 24.80 7.78 18.03
CA LEU A 237 25.35 6.49 17.63
C LEU A 237 26.86 6.59 17.50
N SER A 238 27.56 5.57 17.99
CA SER A 238 28.95 5.34 17.59
C SER A 238 29.04 4.99 16.09
N ASP A 239 30.21 5.23 15.49
CA ASP A 239 30.48 4.88 14.09
C ASP A 239 30.17 3.40 13.78
N ASP A 240 30.47 2.51 14.73
CA ASP A 240 30.20 1.07 14.63
C ASP A 240 28.69 0.75 14.61
N GLU A 241 27.90 1.44 15.43
CA GLU A 241 26.43 1.28 15.46
C GLU A 241 25.78 1.81 14.19
N LEU A 242 26.20 2.98 13.74
CA LEU A 242 25.75 3.58 12.50
C LEU A 242 26.10 2.68 11.29
N THR A 243 27.33 2.18 11.23
CA THR A 243 27.78 1.24 10.19
C THR A 243 26.91 -0.02 10.17
N ARG A 244 26.59 -0.61 11.32
CA ARG A 244 25.68 -1.78 11.38
C ARG A 244 24.27 -1.45 10.88
N ALA A 245 23.75 -0.26 11.19
CA ALA A 245 22.44 0.18 10.71
C ALA A 245 22.44 0.35 9.17
N ILE A 246 23.49 0.96 8.62
CA ILE A 246 23.69 1.12 7.17
C ILE A 246 23.77 -0.25 6.48
N ILE A 247 24.55 -1.20 7.02
CA ILE A 247 24.63 -2.57 6.50
C ILE A 247 23.25 -3.22 6.46
N GLY A 248 22.43 -3.04 7.50
CA GLY A 248 21.06 -3.56 7.55
C GLY A 248 20.16 -2.97 6.45
N ALA A 249 20.28 -1.67 6.16
CA ALA A 249 19.56 -1.03 5.08
C ALA A 249 20.01 -1.51 3.70
N ILE A 250 21.33 -1.60 3.46
CA ILE A 250 21.88 -2.13 2.21
C ILE A 250 21.47 -3.58 1.99
N GLY A 251 21.48 -4.42 3.03
CA GLY A 251 21.03 -5.80 2.94
C GLY A 251 19.56 -5.95 2.53
N ALA A 252 18.69 -4.99 2.91
CA ALA A 252 17.30 -4.96 2.48
C ALA A 252 17.16 -4.49 1.01
N ILE A 253 17.98 -3.53 0.58
CA ILE A 253 18.02 -3.04 -0.81
C ILE A 253 18.55 -4.13 -1.76
N ASP A 254 19.58 -4.86 -1.32
CA ASP A 254 20.25 -5.90 -2.11
C ASP A 254 19.68 -7.31 -1.86
N ALA A 255 18.45 -7.39 -1.33
CA ALA A 255 17.80 -8.66 -1.07
C ALA A 255 17.78 -9.52 -2.34
N TYR A 256 18.15 -10.79 -2.20
CA TYR A 256 18.22 -11.69 -3.35
C TYR A 256 16.86 -11.84 -4.03
N GLN A 257 16.87 -11.73 -5.36
CA GLN A 257 15.69 -11.89 -6.19
C GLN A 257 15.91 -13.00 -7.22
N LEU A 258 14.91 -13.86 -7.38
CA LEU A 258 14.84 -14.80 -8.49
C LEU A 258 14.60 -14.04 -9.82
N PRO A 259 14.88 -14.65 -10.99
CA PRO A 259 14.82 -13.95 -12.28
C PRO A 259 13.46 -13.27 -12.56
N ASP A 260 12.36 -13.92 -12.22
CA ASP A 260 11.00 -13.40 -12.36
C ASP A 260 10.78 -12.15 -11.49
N ALA A 261 11.23 -12.19 -10.23
CA ALA A 261 11.17 -11.05 -9.32
C ALA A 261 12.05 -9.87 -9.79
N LYS A 262 13.22 -10.15 -10.39
CA LYS A 262 14.07 -9.13 -11.03
C LYS A 262 13.34 -8.47 -12.20
N GLY A 263 12.73 -9.28 -13.08
CA GLY A 263 11.94 -8.78 -14.19
C GLY A 263 10.75 -7.93 -13.74
N TYR A 264 10.03 -8.35 -12.70
CA TYR A 264 8.93 -7.56 -12.13
C TYR A 264 9.42 -6.24 -11.52
N THR A 265 10.53 -6.26 -10.77
CA THR A 265 11.16 -5.04 -10.22
C THR A 265 11.57 -4.07 -11.33
N SER A 266 12.13 -4.58 -12.43
CA SER A 266 12.48 -3.78 -13.61
C SER A 266 11.25 -3.13 -14.24
N LEU A 267 10.12 -3.84 -14.34
CA LEU A 267 8.86 -3.28 -14.83
C LEU A 267 8.35 -2.17 -13.91
N THR A 268 8.34 -2.39 -12.60
CA THR A 268 7.90 -1.38 -11.64
C THR A 268 8.72 -0.10 -11.76
N ARG A 269 10.06 -0.22 -11.82
CA ARG A 269 10.97 0.92 -12.03
C ARG A 269 10.69 1.68 -13.32
N TYR A 270 10.47 0.95 -14.41
CA TYR A 270 10.09 1.55 -15.70
C TYR A 270 8.77 2.34 -15.60
N LEU A 271 7.74 1.76 -14.96
CA LEU A 271 6.43 2.38 -14.80
C LEU A 271 6.44 3.61 -13.88
N THR A 272 7.32 3.63 -12.87
CA THR A 272 7.46 4.75 -11.93
C THR A 272 8.51 5.78 -12.34
N GLY A 273 9.22 5.55 -13.46
CA GLY A 273 10.31 6.44 -13.92
C GLY A 273 11.55 6.41 -13.02
N GLU A 274 11.74 5.33 -12.26
CA GLU A 274 12.91 5.16 -11.40
C GLU A 274 14.12 4.74 -12.24
N THR A 275 15.11 5.62 -12.33
CA THR A 275 16.31 5.43 -13.17
C THR A 275 17.47 4.86 -12.36
N ASP A 276 18.41 4.19 -13.04
CA ASP A 276 19.64 3.69 -12.42
C ASP A 276 20.44 4.81 -11.72
N ALA A 277 20.46 6.01 -12.30
CA ALA A 277 21.09 7.18 -11.69
C ALA A 277 20.42 7.57 -10.36
N ARG A 278 19.08 7.53 -10.29
CA ARG A 278 18.33 7.82 -9.06
C ARG A 278 18.54 6.73 -8.01
N LEU A 279 18.58 5.47 -8.42
CA LEU A 279 18.87 4.33 -7.54
C LEU A 279 20.29 4.39 -6.97
N GLN A 280 21.28 4.73 -7.80
CA GLN A 280 22.65 4.91 -7.37
C GLN A 280 22.76 6.09 -6.39
N GLN A 281 22.15 7.24 -6.70
CA GLN A 281 22.10 8.36 -5.78
C GLN A 281 21.49 7.96 -4.43
N TYR A 282 20.33 7.28 -4.43
CA TYR A 282 19.69 6.82 -3.20
C TYR A 282 20.60 5.89 -2.39
N ARG A 283 21.34 5.00 -3.07
CA ARG A 283 22.31 4.12 -2.43
C ARG A 283 23.46 4.90 -1.81
N ASP A 284 24.01 5.89 -2.52
CA ASP A 284 25.09 6.73 -2.03
C ASP A 284 24.64 7.51 -0.78
N GLU A 285 23.42 8.04 -0.79
CA GLU A 285 22.78 8.70 0.37
C GLU A 285 22.59 7.75 1.56
N VAL A 286 22.23 6.48 1.32
CA VAL A 286 22.17 5.45 2.38
C VAL A 286 23.55 5.25 3.00
N LEU A 287 24.58 5.08 2.16
CA LEU A 287 25.96 4.83 2.60
C LEU A 287 26.59 6.02 3.32
N SER A 288 26.16 7.25 3.00
CA SER A 288 26.64 8.48 3.64
C SER A 288 25.76 8.94 4.80
N THR A 289 24.87 8.09 5.33
CA THR A 289 23.98 8.46 6.44
C THR A 289 24.81 8.88 7.66
N THR A 290 24.39 9.95 8.32
CA THR A 290 24.99 10.51 9.54
C THR A 290 23.96 10.66 10.65
N THR A 291 24.39 10.88 11.90
CA THR A 291 23.48 11.19 13.01
C THR A 291 22.62 12.43 12.75
N ALA A 292 23.15 13.41 12.01
CA ALA A 292 22.39 14.62 11.65
C ALA A 292 21.13 14.30 10.80
N ASP A 293 21.17 13.23 10.00
CA ASP A 293 20.00 12.79 9.23
C ASP A 293 18.86 12.29 10.11
N PHE A 294 19.17 11.66 11.25
CA PHE A 294 18.17 11.24 12.24
C PHE A 294 17.47 12.45 12.85
N HIS A 295 18.24 13.48 13.19
CA HIS A 295 17.71 14.73 13.75
C HIS A 295 16.86 15.48 12.71
N ALA A 296 17.31 15.54 11.46
CA ALA A 296 16.55 16.16 10.38
C ALA A 296 15.20 15.46 10.13
N LEU A 297 15.16 14.12 10.16
CA LEU A 297 13.90 13.39 10.07
C LEU A 297 13.02 13.62 11.31
N ALA A 298 13.63 13.76 12.49
CA ALA A 298 12.90 14.03 13.73
C ALA A 298 12.08 15.32 13.65
N ASP A 299 12.63 16.38 13.04
CA ASP A 299 11.93 17.66 12.88
C ASP A 299 10.69 17.54 11.99
N VAL A 300 10.78 16.75 10.91
CA VAL A 300 9.62 16.46 10.06
C VAL A 300 8.58 15.61 10.80
N LEU A 301 9.02 14.58 11.53
CA LEU A 301 8.11 13.71 12.28
C LEU A 301 7.46 14.43 13.48
N GLU A 302 8.09 15.46 14.04
CA GLU A 302 7.45 16.33 15.03
C GLU A 302 6.30 17.13 14.42
N ALA A 303 6.44 17.65 13.20
CA ALA A 303 5.32 18.29 12.51
C ALA A 303 4.17 17.29 12.24
N MET A 304 4.51 16.04 11.89
CA MET A 304 3.53 14.98 11.65
C MET A 304 2.74 14.59 12.90
N ARG A 305 3.30 14.75 14.11
CA ARG A 305 2.59 14.49 15.37
C ARG A 305 1.26 15.25 15.43
N ASP A 306 1.27 16.52 15.05
CA ASP A 306 0.09 17.39 15.16
C ASP A 306 -0.79 17.36 13.90
N SER A 307 -0.22 17.06 12.73
CA SER A 307 -0.91 17.07 11.43
C SER A 307 -1.29 15.68 10.89
N GLY A 308 -0.80 14.60 11.50
CA GLY A 308 -1.04 13.24 11.03
C GLY A 308 -2.49 12.78 11.23
N ASP A 309 -2.90 11.84 10.39
CA ASP A 309 -4.24 11.22 10.43
C ASP A 309 -4.15 9.89 11.18
N ILE A 310 -5.26 9.50 11.77
CA ILE A 310 -5.37 8.30 12.60
C ILE A 310 -6.45 7.40 12.01
N VAL A 311 -6.11 6.13 11.82
CA VAL A 311 -7.09 5.08 11.52
C VAL A 311 -6.90 3.96 12.52
N VAL A 312 -8.00 3.52 13.13
CA VAL A 312 -8.00 2.41 14.08
C VAL A 312 -9.02 1.37 13.68
N LEU A 313 -8.59 0.12 13.52
CA LEU A 313 -9.49 -1.02 13.39
C LEU A 313 -9.56 -1.74 14.75
N GLY A 314 -10.75 -1.85 15.34
CA GLY A 314 -10.93 -2.39 16.70
C GLY A 314 -12.39 -2.62 17.07
N SER A 315 -12.64 -3.04 18.32
CA SER A 315 -14.02 -3.18 18.82
C SER A 315 -14.67 -1.82 18.99
N ARG A 316 -16.00 -1.76 18.81
CA ARG A 316 -16.75 -0.51 18.99
C ARG A 316 -16.53 0.09 20.38
N GLU A 317 -16.55 -0.75 21.40
CA GLU A 317 -16.39 -0.35 22.79
C GLU A 317 -15.00 0.27 23.04
N ALA A 318 -13.94 -0.32 22.45
CA ALA A 318 -12.59 0.21 22.56
C ALA A 318 -12.45 1.57 21.86
N LEU A 319 -13.01 1.70 20.64
CA LEU A 319 -12.98 2.93 19.86
C LEU A 319 -13.72 4.09 20.56
N GLU A 320 -14.89 3.81 21.13
CA GLU A 320 -15.70 4.79 21.86
C GLU A 320 -15.03 5.21 23.18
N SER A 321 -14.40 4.26 23.88
CA SER A 321 -13.74 4.51 25.17
C SER A 321 -12.41 5.28 25.04
N ALA A 322 -11.76 5.21 23.87
CA ALA A 322 -10.43 5.78 23.67
C ALA A 322 -10.37 7.33 23.74
N SER A 323 -11.51 8.02 23.65
CA SER A 323 -11.59 9.49 23.67
C SER A 323 -10.70 10.20 22.63
N LEU A 324 -10.45 9.55 21.48
CA LEU A 324 -9.59 10.04 20.39
C LEU A 324 -10.33 10.89 19.34
N GLY A 325 -11.62 11.19 19.56
CA GLY A 325 -12.45 11.93 18.60
C GLY A 325 -12.63 11.21 17.26
N LEU A 326 -12.70 9.87 17.29
CA LEU A 326 -12.83 9.05 16.09
C LEU A 326 -14.23 9.18 15.47
N THR A 327 -14.29 9.33 14.15
CA THR A 327 -15.53 9.06 13.40
C THR A 327 -15.64 7.55 13.19
N ILE A 328 -16.64 6.92 13.79
CA ILE A 328 -16.74 5.45 13.83
C ILE A 328 -17.66 4.92 12.71
N THR A 329 -17.07 4.14 11.81
CA THR A 329 -17.78 3.38 10.76
C THR A 329 -17.81 1.91 11.11
N LYS A 330 -19.00 1.29 11.04
CA LYS A 330 -19.15 -0.16 11.24
C LYS A 330 -18.72 -0.90 9.97
N VAL A 331 -17.66 -1.72 10.04
CA VAL A 331 -17.18 -2.53 8.90
C VAL A 331 -17.61 -4.00 9.01
N MET A 332 -17.98 -4.46 10.21
CA MET A 332 -18.64 -5.75 10.46
C MET A 332 -19.59 -5.65 11.65
#